data_AF-A0AAD9XHN4-F1
#
_entry.id   AF-A0AAD9XHN4-F1
#
_cell.length_a   1.000
_cell.length_b   1.000
_cell.length_c   1.000
_cell.angle_alpha   90.00
_cell.angle_beta   90.00
_cell.angle_gamma   90.00
#
_symmetry.space_group_name_H-M   'P 1'
#
loop_
_entity.id
_entity.type
_entity.pdbx_description
1 polymer ?
#
loop_
_entity_poly.entity_id
_entity_poly.type
_entity_poly.pdbx_seq_one_letter_code
_entity_poly.pdbx_strand_id
1 'polypeptide(L)'
;MTKENWELKLKLFGSLGFSEDDTLSVFRRMPPALAVSARKIKEVIEVLHRRVNTDTSFIVYHPSVLLSSVENSLKPRLVIFSQLKSKNLLRRKTSLATICKLPKMNFIKKGMLFLNLLNLEKCHFH
;
A
#
# COMPACT_ATOMS: atom_id res chain seq x y z
N MET A 1 -13.49 20.11 9.36
CA MET A 1 -13.74 18.79 9.98
C MET A 1 -14.67 19.02 11.15
N THR A 2 -15.79 18.30 11.25
CA THR A 2 -16.66 18.39 12.45
C THR A 2 -16.17 17.40 13.50
N LYS A 3 -16.57 17.61 14.76
CA LYS A 3 -16.20 16.72 15.87
C LYS A 3 -16.70 15.30 15.64
N GLU A 4 -17.90 15.16 15.10
CA GLU A 4 -18.54 13.87 14.81
C GLU A 4 -17.76 13.11 13.73
N ASN A 5 -17.33 13.80 12.66
CA ASN A 5 -16.52 13.17 11.61
C ASN A 5 -15.15 12.71 12.14
N TRP A 6 -14.58 13.44 13.11
CA TRP A 6 -13.34 13.03 13.78
C TRP A 6 -13.53 11.78 14.65
N GLU A 7 -14.58 11.74 15.47
CA GLU A 7 -14.91 10.58 16.32
C GLU A 7 -15.18 9.33 15.47
N LEU A 8 -15.89 9.48 14.34
CA LEU A 8 -16.10 8.38 13.38
C LEU A 8 -14.78 7.87 12.79
N LYS A 9 -13.79 8.74 12.57
CA LYS A 9 -12.45 8.35 12.10
C LYS A 9 -11.67 7.60 13.15
N LEU A 10 -11.67 8.08 14.39
CA LEU A 10 -11.04 7.39 15.51
C LEU A 10 -11.64 5.99 15.69
N LYS A 11 -12.98 5.89 15.71
CA LYS A 11 -13.68 4.60 15.83
C LYS A 11 -13.37 3.65 14.67
N LEU A 12 -13.29 4.19 13.44
CA LEU A 12 -12.90 3.42 12.26
C LEU A 12 -11.50 2.84 12.42
N PHE A 13 -10.49 3.66 12.75
CA PHE A 13 -9.12 3.20 12.90
C PHE A 13 -8.97 2.21 14.05
N GLY A 14 -9.64 2.45 15.18
CA GLY A 14 -9.71 1.50 16.29
C GLY A 14 -10.27 0.13 15.86
N SER A 15 -11.36 0.10 15.08
CA SER A 15 -11.91 -1.15 14.53
C SER A 15 -10.98 -1.87 13.55
N LEU A 16 -9.96 -1.17 13.03
CA LEU A 16 -8.96 -1.70 12.11
C LEU A 16 -7.64 -2.05 12.83
N GLY A 17 -7.62 -1.98 14.17
CA GLY A 17 -6.49 -2.41 15.00
C GLY A 17 -5.48 -1.31 15.34
N PHE A 18 -5.78 -0.04 15.05
CA PHE A 18 -4.90 1.07 15.40
C PHE A 18 -5.18 1.55 16.83
N SER A 19 -4.15 1.92 17.57
CA SER A 19 -4.32 2.71 18.79
C SER A 19 -4.76 4.15 18.47
N GLU A 20 -5.21 4.88 19.48
CA GLU A 20 -5.51 6.31 19.31
C GLU A 20 -4.25 7.11 18.94
N ASP A 21 -3.11 6.80 19.57
CA ASP A 21 -1.81 7.42 19.26
C ASP A 21 -1.37 7.14 17.81
N ASP A 22 -1.54 5.90 17.34
CA ASP A 22 -1.26 5.54 15.94
C ASP A 22 -2.14 6.34 14.98
N THR A 23 -3.42 6.48 15.32
CA THR A 23 -4.39 7.21 14.52
C THR A 23 -4.02 8.69 14.44
N LEU A 24 -3.69 9.31 15.58
CA LEU A 24 -3.19 10.68 15.66
C LEU A 24 -1.90 10.85 14.84
N SER A 25 -0.96 9.91 14.96
CA SER A 25 0.30 9.91 14.21
C SER A 25 0.07 9.87 12.70
N VAL A 26 -0.83 8.98 12.23
CA VAL A 26 -1.22 8.87 10.81
C VAL A 26 -1.75 10.20 10.29
N PHE A 27 -2.71 10.82 10.98
CA PHE A 27 -3.33 12.05 10.50
C PHE A 27 -2.42 13.28 10.64
N ARG A 28 -1.54 13.32 11.64
CA ARG A 28 -0.54 14.38 11.80
C ARG A 28 0.51 14.33 10.68
N ARG A 29 0.93 13.13 10.27
CA ARG A 29 1.91 12.90 9.19
C ARG A 29 1.28 12.98 7.80
N MET A 30 -0.03 12.74 7.69
CA MET A 30 -0.78 12.79 6.44
C MET A 30 -2.15 13.44 6.63
N PRO A 31 -2.21 14.78 6.82
CA PRO A 31 -3.47 15.49 6.99
C PRO A 31 -4.53 15.21 5.90
N PRO A 32 -4.16 15.06 4.60
CA PRO A 32 -5.14 14.72 3.56
C PRO A 32 -5.85 13.37 3.75
N ALA A 33 -5.31 12.45 4.56
CA ALA A 33 -5.96 11.18 4.87
C ALA A 33 -7.31 11.38 5.59
N LEU A 34 -7.49 12.53 6.25
CA LEU A 34 -8.77 12.92 6.86
C LEU A 34 -9.90 13.04 5.84
N ALA A 35 -9.60 13.50 4.62
CA ALA A 35 -10.58 13.67 3.55
C ALA A 35 -10.88 12.35 2.80
N VAL A 36 -10.08 11.30 3.00
CA VAL A 36 -10.29 10.00 2.37
C VAL A 36 -11.55 9.36 2.95
N SER A 37 -12.42 8.76 2.13
CA SER A 37 -13.65 8.14 2.65
C SER A 37 -13.37 6.92 3.54
N ALA A 38 -14.25 6.65 4.51
CA ALA A 38 -14.13 5.47 5.38
C ALA A 38 -14.04 4.16 4.59
N ARG A 39 -14.87 4.02 3.55
CA ARG A 39 -14.84 2.88 2.61
C ARG A 39 -13.44 2.69 2.01
N LYS A 40 -12.85 3.77 1.52
CA LYS A 40 -11.53 3.73 0.88
C LYS A 40 -10.42 3.31 1.85
N ILE A 41 -10.45 3.82 3.08
CA ILE A 41 -9.49 3.46 4.12
C ILE A 41 -9.55 1.96 4.42
N LYS A 42 -10.76 1.41 4.60
CA LYS A 42 -10.96 -0.04 4.78
C LYS A 42 -10.40 -0.84 3.62
N GLU A 43 -10.74 -0.48 2.39
CA GLU A 43 -10.26 -1.17 1.18
C GLU A 43 -8.73 -1.19 1.11
N VAL A 44 -8.06 -0.07 1.40
CA VAL A 44 -6.59 0.02 1.36
C VAL A 44 -5.96 -0.89 2.41
N ILE A 45 -6.43 -0.83 3.66
CA ILE A 45 -5.92 -1.63 4.78
C ILE A 45 -6.13 -3.13 4.51
N GLU A 46 -7.33 -3.51 4.09
CA GLU A 46 -7.68 -4.89 3.75
C GLU A 46 -6.79 -5.47 2.64
N VAL A 47 -6.55 -4.70 1.58
CA VAL A 47 -5.69 -5.13 0.47
C VAL A 47 -4.24 -5.30 0.91
N LEU A 48 -3.73 -4.43 1.79
CA LEU A 48 -2.39 -4.53 2.35
C LEU A 48 -2.25 -5.77 3.24
N HIS A 49 -3.17 -5.95 4.19
CA HIS A 49 -3.15 -7.10 5.09
C HIS A 49 -3.24 -8.42 4.30
N ARG A 50 -4.17 -8.54 3.34
CA ARG A 50 -4.38 -9.78 2.58
C ARG A 50 -3.23 -10.14 1.64
N ARG A 51 -2.63 -9.17 0.93
CA ARG A 51 -1.70 -9.49 -0.16
C ARG A 51 -0.24 -9.56 0.26
N VAL A 52 0.13 -8.81 1.29
CA VAL A 52 1.54 -8.68 1.70
C VAL A 52 1.76 -8.92 3.19
N ASN A 53 0.71 -9.31 3.92
CA ASN A 53 0.74 -9.67 5.34
C ASN A 53 1.42 -8.59 6.20
N THR A 54 1.10 -7.32 5.90
CA THR A 54 1.59 -6.17 6.66
C THR A 54 0.76 -5.98 7.92
N ASP A 55 1.43 -5.55 8.98
CA ASP A 55 0.79 -5.06 10.20
C ASP A 55 0.40 -3.57 10.08
N THR A 56 -0.49 -3.12 10.96
CA THR A 56 -0.94 -1.72 11.11
C THR A 56 0.23 -0.73 11.23
N SER A 57 1.33 -1.13 11.90
CA SER A 57 2.56 -0.34 12.02
C SER A 57 3.10 0.13 10.66
N PHE A 58 3.01 -0.70 9.61
CA PHE A 58 3.44 -0.30 8.26
C PHE A 58 2.71 0.97 7.79
N ILE A 59 1.42 1.07 8.08
CA ILE A 59 0.58 2.19 7.67
C ILE A 59 0.88 3.43 8.52
N VAL A 60 1.14 3.25 9.81
CA VAL A 60 1.61 4.32 10.71
C VAL A 60 2.91 4.94 10.20
N TYR A 61 3.87 4.11 9.76
CA TYR A 61 5.13 4.58 9.18
C TYR A 61 4.95 5.17 7.77
N HIS A 62 3.97 4.71 7.00
CA HIS A 62 3.75 5.09 5.61
C HIS A 62 2.31 5.52 5.28
N PRO A 63 1.78 6.57 5.94
CA PRO A 63 0.36 6.93 5.84
C PRO A 63 -0.07 7.42 4.45
N SER A 64 0.88 7.79 3.59
CA SER A 64 0.62 8.15 2.18
C SER A 64 -0.04 7.04 1.37
N VAL A 65 0.07 5.77 1.81
CA VAL A 65 -0.60 4.65 1.13
C VAL A 65 -2.13 4.78 1.16
N LEU A 66 -2.70 5.46 2.15
CA LEU A 66 -4.14 5.71 2.28
C LEU A 66 -4.70 6.59 1.15
N LEU A 67 -3.85 7.39 0.51
CA LEU A 67 -4.23 8.24 -0.63
C LEU A 67 -4.17 7.48 -1.96
N SER A 68 -3.64 6.27 -1.99
CA SER A 68 -3.47 5.51 -3.23
C SER A 68 -4.80 5.00 -3.77
N SER A 69 -4.95 5.01 -5.10
CA SER A 69 -6.03 4.28 -5.74
C SER A 69 -5.84 2.78 -5.55
N VAL A 70 -6.91 2.08 -5.17
CA VAL A 70 -6.86 0.66 -4.83
C VAL A 70 -6.68 -0.16 -6.10
N GLU A 71 -7.58 0.03 -7.08
CA GLU A 71 -7.53 -0.67 -8.37
C GLU A 71 -6.36 -0.23 -9.24
N ASN A 72 -6.16 1.08 -9.39
CA ASN A 72 -5.24 1.61 -10.41
C ASN A 72 -3.77 1.72 -9.95
N SER A 73 -3.49 1.57 -8.65
CA SER A 73 -2.15 1.78 -8.10
C SER A 73 -1.77 0.66 -7.15
N LEU A 74 -2.52 0.47 -6.05
CA LEU A 74 -2.14 -0.42 -4.98
C LEU A 74 -2.15 -1.89 -5.41
N LYS A 75 -3.25 -2.40 -5.98
CA LYS A 75 -3.35 -3.80 -6.41
C LYS A 75 -2.27 -4.19 -7.43
N PRO A 76 -2.03 -3.44 -8.53
CA PRO A 76 -0.95 -3.74 -9.47
C PRO A 76 0.42 -3.78 -8.77
N ARG A 77 0.70 -2.80 -7.89
CA ARG A 77 1.96 -2.71 -7.15
C ARG A 77 2.21 -3.92 -6.26
N LEU A 78 1.18 -4.36 -5.55
CA LEU A 78 1.29 -5.51 -4.66
C LEU A 78 1.46 -6.82 -5.43
N VAL A 79 0.84 -6.99 -6.60
CA VAL A 79 1.08 -8.18 -7.46
C VAL A 79 2.55 -8.29 -7.83
N ILE A 80 3.13 -7.20 -8.33
CA ILE A 80 4.54 -7.17 -8.71
C ILE A 80 5.43 -7.40 -7.48
N PHE A 81 5.11 -6.76 -6.35
CA PHE A 81 5.85 -6.98 -5.11
C PHE A 81 5.84 -8.46 -4.69
N SER A 82 4.67 -9.12 -4.70
CA SER A 82 4.54 -10.52 -4.33
C SER A 82 5.28 -11.45 -5.29
N GLN A 83 5.27 -11.15 -6.60
CA GLN A 83 6.04 -11.91 -7.60
C GLN A 83 7.56 -11.75 -7.41
N LEU A 84 8.03 -10.53 -7.16
CA LEU A 84 9.44 -10.29 -6.87
C LEU A 84 9.85 -10.97 -5.56
N LYS A 85 8.97 -10.97 -4.56
CA LYS A 85 9.18 -11.65 -3.29
C LYS A 85 9.29 -13.17 -3.49
N SER A 86 8.37 -13.79 -4.23
CA SER A 86 8.38 -15.24 -4.45
C SER A 86 9.59 -15.73 -5.26
N LYS A 87 10.14 -14.87 -6.12
CA LYS A 87 11.35 -15.16 -6.90
C LYS A 87 12.66 -14.73 -6.22
N ASN A 88 12.61 -14.23 -4.98
CA ASN A 88 13.77 -13.67 -4.28
C ASN A 88 14.50 -12.54 -5.05
N LEU A 89 13.77 -11.81 -5.90
CA LEU A 89 14.29 -10.70 -6.71
C LEU A 89 14.22 -9.33 -6.01
N LEU A 90 13.76 -9.30 -4.76
CA LEU A 90 13.78 -8.10 -3.94
C LEU A 90 15.21 -7.77 -3.52
N ARG A 91 15.87 -6.86 -4.25
CA ARG A 91 17.16 -6.29 -3.83
C ARG A 91 16.99 -5.55 -2.49
N ARG A 92 18.06 -5.44 -1.68
CA ARG A 92 18.05 -4.77 -0.35
C ARG A 92 17.38 -3.38 -0.32
N LYS A 93 17.35 -2.64 -1.44
CA LYS A 93 16.73 -1.30 -1.55
C LYS A 93 15.23 -1.33 -1.94
N THR A 94 14.70 -2.46 -2.37
CA THR A 94 13.31 -2.61 -2.84
C THR A 94 12.42 -3.11 -1.71
N SER A 95 11.91 -2.19 -0.91
CA SER A 95 10.93 -2.47 0.14
C SER A 95 9.49 -2.29 -0.39
N LEU A 96 8.52 -2.84 0.33
CA LEU A 96 7.09 -2.56 0.08
C LEU A 96 6.81 -1.05 0.07
N ALA A 97 7.40 -0.32 1.01
CA ALA A 97 7.28 1.14 1.09
C ALA A 97 7.81 1.82 -0.18
N THR A 98 8.95 1.34 -0.71
CA THR A 98 9.51 1.83 -1.98
C THR A 98 8.52 1.61 -3.12
N ILE A 99 7.95 0.40 -3.23
CA ILE A 99 7.00 0.08 -4.30
C ILE A 99 5.71 0.92 -4.19
N CYS A 100 5.16 1.06 -2.99
CA CYS A 100 3.96 1.87 -2.76
C CYS A 100 4.16 3.36 -3.06
N LYS A 101 5.39 3.88 -3.03
CA LYS A 101 5.73 5.28 -3.32
C LYS A 101 6.15 5.54 -4.78
N LEU A 102 6.29 4.51 -5.63
CA LEU A 102 6.73 4.72 -7.00
C LEU A 102 5.74 5.58 -7.80
N PRO A 103 6.20 6.57 -8.59
CA PRO A 103 5.34 7.28 -9.53
C PRO A 103 4.70 6.32 -10.53
N LYS A 104 3.46 6.59 -10.98
CA LYS A 104 2.72 5.70 -11.90
C LYS A 104 3.52 5.38 -13.17
N MET A 105 4.18 6.38 -13.76
CA MET A 105 5.01 6.21 -14.97
C MET A 105 6.23 5.31 -14.73
N ASN A 106 6.89 5.46 -13.58
CA ASN A 106 8.03 4.62 -13.20
C ASN A 106 7.60 3.21 -12.81
N PHE A 107 6.41 3.07 -12.23
CA PHE A 107 5.80 1.79 -11.93
C PHE A 107 5.43 1.02 -13.20
N ILE A 108 4.85 1.67 -14.21
CA ILE A 108 4.55 1.04 -15.52
C ILE A 108 5.84 0.64 -16.22
N LYS A 109 6.83 1.54 -16.33
CA LYS A 109 8.12 1.20 -16.96
C LYS A 109 8.83 0.06 -16.25
N LYS A 110 8.95 0.11 -14.92
CA LYS A 110 9.55 -0.99 -14.14
C LYS A 110 8.72 -2.26 -14.27
N GLY A 111 7.41 -2.17 -14.11
CA GLY A 111 6.50 -3.31 -14.19
C GLY A 111 6.50 -3.99 -15.55
N MET A 112 6.52 -3.24 -16.66
CA MET A 112 6.68 -3.79 -18.01
C MET A 112 8.05 -4.41 -18.21
N LEU A 113 9.13 -3.78 -17.72
CA LEU A 113 10.47 -4.38 -17.78
C LEU A 113 10.51 -5.71 -17.00
N PHE A 114 9.89 -5.76 -15.82
CA PHE A 114 9.80 -6.98 -15.01
C PHE A 114 8.90 -8.04 -15.66
N LEU A 115 7.74 -7.68 -16.20
CA LEU A 115 6.87 -8.63 -16.93
C LEU A 115 7.56 -9.19 -18.18
N ASN A 116 8.32 -8.37 -18.90
CA ASN A 116 9.13 -8.82 -20.03
C ASN A 116 10.25 -9.76 -19.59
N LEU A 117 10.95 -9.48 -18.48
CA LEU A 117 11.94 -10.41 -17.92
C LEU A 117 11.32 -11.74 -17.45
N LEU A 118 10.10 -11.70 -16.89
CA LEU A 118 9.35 -12.90 -16.49
C LEU A 118 8.86 -13.72 -17.69
N ASN A 119 8.56 -13.07 -18.82
CA ASN A 119 8.20 -13.75 -20.07
C ASN A 119 9.44 -14.33 -20.79
N LEU A 120 10.61 -13.72 -20.64
CA LEU A 120 11.87 -14.24 -21.20
C LEU A 120 12.36 -15.50 -20.45
N GLU A 121 12.13 -15.62 -19.14
CA GLU A 121 12.43 -16.86 -18.39
C GLU A 121 11.58 -18.05 -18.83
N LYS A 122 10.43 -17.84 -19.48
CA LYS A 122 9.61 -18.92 -20.05
C LYS A 122 10.06 -19.36 -21.45
N CYS A 123 10.93 -18.60 -22.11
CA CYS A 123 11.39 -18.90 -23.48
C CYS A 123 12.72 -19.66 -23.54
N HIS A 124 13.32 -20.03 -22.41
CA HIS A 124 14.63 -20.72 -22.37
C HIS A 124 14.59 -22.16 -21.81
N PHE A 125 13.41 -22.79 -21.75
CA PHE A 125 13.29 -24.23 -21.52
C PHE A 125 12.39 -24.86 -22.59
N HIS A 126 12.95 -25.07 -23.77
CA HIS A 126 12.55 -26.16 -24.66
C HIS A 126 13.79 -26.68 -25.39
#